data_AF-A0A0G1WL40-F1
#
_entry.id   AF-A0A0G1WL40-F1
#
_cell.length_a   1.000
_cell.length_b   1.000
_cell.length_c   1.000
_cell.angle_alpha   90.00
_cell.angle_beta   90.00
_cell.angle_gamma   90.00
#
_symmetry.space_group_name_H-M   'P 1'
#
loop_
_entity.id
_entity.type
_entity.pdbx_description
1 polymer ?
#
loop_
_entity_poly.entity_id
_entity_poly.type
_entity_poly.pdbx_seq_one_letter_code
_entity_poly.pdbx_strand_id
1 'polypeptide(L)'
;MKTVISVKVDKDVRDKARKVAKKIGVPLSMVVNQQLKQFADERRIEFYEPLVPNAKTRKILDEALRDIREGRENKFSPAFTNAKDMDEYLDALK
;
A
#
# COMPACT_ATOMS: atom_id res chain seq x y z
N MET A 1 -5.91 -8.08 -31.29
CA MET A 1 -7.10 -8.97 -31.22
C MET A 1 -7.48 -9.15 -29.76
N LYS A 2 -8.77 -9.11 -29.39
CA LYS A 2 -9.22 -9.42 -28.03
C LYS A 2 -9.78 -10.84 -28.03
N THR A 3 -9.50 -11.60 -26.98
CA THR A 3 -9.93 -13.00 -26.82
C THR A 3 -10.77 -13.14 -25.56
N VAL A 4 -11.77 -14.02 -25.59
CA VAL A 4 -12.63 -14.30 -24.44
C VAL A 4 -11.99 -15.38 -23.58
N ILE A 5 -11.95 -15.13 -22.26
CA ILE A 5 -11.57 -16.13 -21.25
C ILE A 5 -12.80 -16.36 -20.36
N SER A 6 -13.20 -17.63 -20.21
CA SER A 6 -14.28 -18.05 -19.32
C SER A 6 -13.69 -18.85 -18.16
N VAL A 7 -13.97 -18.42 -16.92
CA VAL A 7 -13.45 -19.06 -15.69
C VAL A 7 -14.60 -19.24 -14.72
N LYS A 8 -14.70 -20.44 -14.13
CA LYS A 8 -15.60 -20.70 -13.00
C LYS A 8 -14.98 -20.10 -11.73
N VAL A 9 -15.73 -19.28 -11.03
CA VAL A 9 -15.34 -18.64 -9.77
C VAL A 9 -16.53 -18.59 -8.83
N ASP A 10 -16.27 -18.70 -7.54
CA ASP A 10 -17.32 -18.55 -6.53
C ASP A 10 -17.97 -17.17 -6.62
N LYS A 11 -19.30 -17.15 -6.45
CA LYS A 11 -20.11 -15.95 -6.61
C LYS A 11 -19.68 -14.85 -5.62
N ASP A 12 -19.41 -15.23 -4.37
CA ASP A 12 -19.04 -14.29 -3.32
C ASP A 12 -17.64 -13.68 -3.57
N VAL A 13 -16.66 -14.47 -4.02
CA VAL A 13 -15.33 -14.01 -4.41
C VAL A 13 -15.42 -12.98 -5.53
N ARG A 14 -16.17 -13.29 -6.59
CA ARG A 14 -16.41 -12.37 -7.72
C ARG A 14 -17.07 -11.07 -7.26
N ASP A 15 -18.09 -11.16 -6.42
CA ASP A 15 -18.86 -10.00 -5.99
C ASP A 15 -18.04 -9.09 -5.05
N LYS A 16 -17.21 -9.68 -4.16
CA LYS A 16 -16.23 -8.95 -3.35
C LYS A 16 -15.20 -8.22 -4.22
N ALA A 17 -14.58 -8.92 -5.16
CA ALA A 17 -13.58 -8.34 -6.07
C ALA A 17 -14.18 -7.19 -6.91
N ARG A 18 -15.41 -7.37 -7.42
CA ARG A 18 -16.13 -6.32 -8.17
C ARG A 18 -16.43 -5.09 -7.31
N LYS A 19 -16.78 -5.28 -6.02
CA LYS A 19 -17.01 -4.17 -5.10
C LYS A 19 -15.72 -3.37 -4.86
N VAL A 20 -14.58 -4.04 -4.70
CA VAL A 20 -13.27 -3.38 -4.53
C VAL A 20 -12.89 -2.61 -5.79
N ALA A 21 -12.98 -3.22 -6.98
CA ALA A 21 -12.68 -2.55 -8.24
C ALA A 21 -13.55 -1.29 -8.46
N LYS A 22 -14.84 -1.37 -8.13
CA LYS A 22 -15.75 -0.21 -8.20
C LYS A 22 -15.35 0.93 -7.26
N LYS A 23 -14.87 0.62 -6.04
CA LYS A 23 -14.41 1.65 -5.09
C LYS A 23 -13.21 2.46 -5.63
N ILE A 24 -12.35 1.84 -6.44
CA ILE A 24 -11.19 2.49 -7.05
C ILE A 24 -11.46 2.99 -8.48
N GLY A 25 -12.72 2.96 -8.94
CA GLY A 25 -13.13 3.55 -10.22
C GLY A 25 -12.82 2.73 -11.47
N VAL A 26 -12.52 1.43 -11.35
CA VAL A 26 -12.15 0.58 -12.50
C VAL A 26 -13.06 -0.65 -12.65
N PRO A 27 -13.27 -1.16 -13.88
CA PRO A 27 -14.02 -2.39 -14.08
C PRO A 27 -13.19 -3.62 -13.65
N LEU A 28 -13.86 -4.68 -13.16
CA LEU A 28 -13.19 -5.92 -12.74
C LEU A 28 -12.34 -6.55 -13.85
N SER A 29 -12.78 -6.44 -15.12
CA SER A 29 -12.03 -6.94 -16.27
C SER A 29 -10.67 -6.27 -16.45
N MET A 30 -10.54 -4.99 -16.08
CA MET A 30 -9.25 -4.28 -16.13
C MET A 30 -8.29 -4.86 -15.10
N VAL A 31 -8.78 -5.17 -13.89
CA VAL A 31 -7.97 -5.81 -12.83
C VAL A 31 -7.48 -7.19 -13.28
N VAL A 32 -8.37 -8.01 -13.85
CA VAL A 32 -8.01 -9.35 -14.35
C VAL A 32 -7.00 -9.28 -15.48
N ASN A 33 -7.19 -8.38 -16.45
CA ASN A 33 -6.24 -8.19 -17.54
C ASN A 33 -4.87 -7.72 -17.06
N GLN A 34 -4.83 -6.80 -16.08
CA GLN A 34 -3.58 -6.33 -15.50
C GLN A 34 -2.84 -7.46 -14.78
N GLN A 35 -3.56 -8.32 -14.04
CA GLN A 35 -2.94 -9.45 -13.35
C GLN A 35 -2.41 -10.51 -14.33
N LEU A 36 -3.12 -10.78 -15.44
CA LEU A 36 -2.61 -11.66 -16.49
C LEU A 36 -1.33 -11.11 -17.13
N LYS A 37 -1.26 -9.79 -17.34
CA LYS A 37 -0.07 -9.12 -17.84
C LYS A 37 1.08 -9.23 -16.85
N GLN A 38 0.84 -8.92 -15.58
CA GLN A 38 1.84 -9.03 -14.51
C GLN A 38 2.38 -10.46 -14.40
N PHE A 39 1.51 -11.47 -14.43
CA PHE A 39 1.93 -12.87 -14.42
C PHE A 39 2.81 -13.23 -15.62
N ALA A 40 2.47 -12.76 -16.83
CA ALA A 40 3.28 -13.01 -18.03
C ALA A 40 4.65 -12.33 -17.96
N ASP A 41 4.72 -11.11 -17.42
CA ASP A 41 5.95 -10.34 -17.28
C ASP A 41 6.87 -10.91 -16.18
N GLU A 42 6.31 -11.23 -15.01
CA GLU A 42 7.06 -11.69 -13.84
C GLU A 42 7.36 -13.19 -13.85
N ARG A 43 6.58 -13.99 -14.60
CA ARG A 43 6.68 -15.45 -14.69
C ARG A 43 6.57 -16.16 -13.33
N ARG A 44 5.94 -15.52 -12.35
CA ARG A 44 5.68 -16.07 -11.02
C ARG A 44 4.34 -15.54 -10.49
N ILE A 45 3.80 -16.23 -9.48
CA ILE A 45 2.65 -15.77 -8.71
C ILE A 45 3.15 -15.56 -7.28
N GLU A 46 2.98 -14.35 -6.75
CA GLU A 46 3.30 -14.05 -5.36
C GLU A 46 2.05 -14.21 -4.48
N PHE A 47 2.16 -15.10 -3.49
CA PHE A 47 1.25 -15.15 -2.36
C PHE A 47 1.97 -14.50 -1.19
N TYR A 48 1.49 -13.35 -0.72
CA TYR A 48 2.03 -12.72 0.47
C TYR A 48 0.91 -12.44 1.48
N GLU A 49 1.24 -12.64 2.74
CA GLU A 49 0.46 -12.10 3.84
C GLU A 49 0.78 -10.59 3.96
N PRO A 50 -0.23 -9.70 4.08
CA PRO A 50 0.03 -8.27 4.20
C PRO A 50 1.06 -8.01 5.29
N LEU A 51 2.06 -7.17 5.00
CA LEU A 51 3.05 -6.80 6.00
C LEU A 51 2.36 -6.01 7.13
N VAL A 52 2.07 -6.70 8.23
CA VAL A 52 1.54 -6.08 9.44
C VAL A 52 2.71 -5.59 10.30
N PRO A 53 2.73 -4.33 10.74
CA PRO A 53 3.75 -3.85 11.67
C PRO A 53 3.86 -4.76 12.88
N ASN A 54 5.09 -5.20 13.20
CA ASN A 54 5.37 -5.95 14.42
C ASN A 54 5.06 -5.08 15.66
N ALA A 55 5.04 -5.69 16.85
CA ALA A 55 4.67 -5.00 18.09
C ALA A 55 5.50 -3.73 18.35
N LYS A 56 6.81 -3.75 18.04
CA LYS A 56 7.69 -2.59 18.21
C LYS A 56 7.32 -1.46 17.24
N THR A 57 7.19 -1.77 15.95
CA THR A 57 6.82 -0.77 14.93
C THR A 57 5.43 -0.19 15.20
N ARG A 58 4.47 -1.03 15.60
CA ARG A 58 3.12 -0.59 15.96
C ARG A 58 3.13 0.40 17.11
N LYS A 59 3.88 0.11 18.19
CA LYS A 59 4.01 1.02 19.33
C LYS A 59 4.57 2.39 18.92
N ILE A 60 5.62 2.41 18.09
CA ILE A 60 6.23 3.66 17.60
C ILE A 60 5.22 4.46 16.77
N LEU A 61 4.46 3.79 15.90
CA LEU A 61 3.42 4.44 15.10
C LEU A 61 2.29 4.99 15.95
N ASP A 62 1.82 4.25 16.95
CA ASP A 62 0.75 4.68 17.85
C ASP A 62 1.17 5.91 18.67
N GLU A 63 2.42 5.94 19.15
CA GLU A 63 3.00 7.09 19.84
C GLU A 63 3.10 8.31 18.92
N ALA A 64 3.63 8.14 17.70
CA ALA A 64 3.73 9.23 16.73
C ALA A 64 2.35 9.79 16.33
N LEU A 65 1.36 8.92 16.10
CA LEU A 65 0.00 9.33 15.78
C LEU A 65 -0.70 10.07 16.92
N ARG A 66 -0.42 9.70 18.17
CA ARG A 66 -0.88 10.45 19.35
C ARG A 66 -0.23 11.82 19.42
N ASP A 67 1.08 11.89 19.24
CA ASP A 67 1.84 13.14 19.34
C ASP A 67 1.41 14.14 18.23
N ILE A 68 1.09 13.65 17.02
CA ILE A 68 0.49 14.47 15.94
C ILE A 68 -0.87 15.02 16.37
N ARG A 69 -1.74 14.16 16.91
CA ARG A 69 -3.11 14.54 17.30
C ARG A 69 -3.13 15.56 18.43
N GLU A 70 -2.18 15.47 19.33
CA GLU A 70 -2.04 16.35 20.49
C GLU A 70 -1.19 17.60 20.19
N GLY A 71 -0.71 17.78 18.95
CA GLY A 71 0.06 18.95 18.56
C GLY A 71 1.43 19.06 19.26
N ARG A 72 2.06 17.93 19.58
CA ARG A 72 3.36 17.89 20.27
C ARG A 72 4.50 18.11 19.27
N GLU A 73 4.57 19.30 18.68
CA GLU A 73 5.53 19.66 17.62
C GLU A 73 7.00 19.42 18.01
N ASN A 74 7.32 19.57 19.30
CA ASN A 74 8.66 19.30 19.85
C ASN A 74 9.09 17.83 19.83
N LYS A 75 8.19 16.90 19.50
CA LYS A 75 8.49 15.47 19.33
C LYS A 75 8.92 15.13 17.91
N PHE A 76 8.82 16.08 16.99
CA PHE A 76 9.14 15.88 15.58
C PHE A 76 10.38 16.67 15.19
N SER A 77 10.98 16.27 14.06
CA SER A 77 11.98 17.12 13.40
C SER A 77 11.36 18.46 13.00
N PRO A 78 12.16 19.51 12.81
CA PRO A 78 11.69 20.70 12.13
C PRO A 78 11.18 20.37 10.72
N ALA A 79 10.37 21.27 10.14
CA ALA A 79 10.03 21.19 8.74
C ALA A 79 11.24 21.61 7.89
N PHE A 80 11.57 20.80 6.89
CA PHE A 80 12.68 21.08 5.97
C PHE A 80 12.15 21.66 4.66
N THR A 81 12.86 22.64 4.11
CA THR A 81 12.54 23.25 2.81
C THR A 81 13.36 22.67 1.66
N ASN A 82 14.43 21.94 1.97
CA ASN A 82 15.29 21.28 1.00
C ASN A 82 15.90 19.99 1.60
N ALA A 83 16.37 19.09 0.72
CA ALA A 83 16.91 17.80 1.11
C ALA A 83 18.24 17.91 1.89
N LYS A 84 19.07 18.92 1.58
CA LYS A 84 20.36 19.10 2.24
C LYS A 84 20.21 19.37 3.73
N ASP A 85 19.28 20.25 4.11
CA ASP A 85 19.01 20.55 5.53
C ASP A 85 18.46 19.33 6.27
N MET A 86 17.66 18.49 5.59
CA MET A 86 17.16 17.23 6.14
C MET A 86 18.30 16.25 6.39
N ASP A 87 19.19 16.08 5.41
CA ASP A 87 20.33 15.15 5.51
C ASP A 87 21.28 15.58 6.66
N GLU A 88 21.61 16.88 6.74
CA GLU A 88 22.45 17.43 7.82
C GLU A 88 21.82 17.19 9.21
N TYR A 89 20.50 17.38 9.34
CA TYR A 89 19.78 17.09 10.58
C TYR A 89 19.81 15.60 10.95
N LEU A 90 19.52 14.71 10.00
CA LEU A 90 19.46 13.26 10.25
C LEU A 90 20.82 12.66 10.57
N ASP A 91 21.89 13.13 9.92
CA ASP A 91 23.24 12.68 10.23
C ASP A 91 23.71 13.14 11.62
N ALA A 92 23.21 14.26 12.12
CA ALA A 92 23.47 14.71 13.49
C ALA A 92 22.70 13.92 14.58
N LEU A 93 21.74 13.06 14.21
CA LEU A 93 20.99 12.19 15.15
C LEU A 93 21.65 10.82 15.38
N LYS A 94 22.71 10.50 14.62
CA LYS A 94 23.51 9.28 14.80
C LYS A 94 24.43 9.40 16.00
#